data_AF-A0A357F110-F1
#
_entry.id   AF-A0A357F110-F1
#
_cell.length_a   1.000
_cell.length_b   1.000
_cell.length_c   1.000
_cell.angle_alpha   90.00
_cell.angle_beta   90.00
_cell.angle_gamma   90.00
#
_symmetry.space_group_name_H-M   'P 1'
#
loop_
_entity.id
_entity.type
_entity.pdbx_description
1 polymer ?
#
loop_
_entity_poly.entity_id
_entity_poly.type
_entity_poly.pdbx_seq_one_letter_code
_entity_poly.pdbx_strand_id
1 'polypeptide(L)'
;MSNQPTVSEIFLRALEIRKNNPAISYSDLAKQIQTEFGSGPVPSQAYLTIPEYDNIVPEEDWTAGLPVVLRGIQNNDWKDIALGIVISLEQVENYPK
;
A
#
# COMPACT_ATOMS: atom_id res chain seq x y z
N MET A 1 -6.78 21.69 -7.34
CA MET A 1 -6.42 20.97 -6.10
C MET A 1 -6.01 19.58 -6.56
N SER A 2 -4.76 19.20 -6.33
CA SER A 2 -4.17 17.98 -6.89
C SER A 2 -4.80 16.76 -6.23
N ASN A 3 -5.77 16.14 -6.91
CA ASN A 3 -6.56 15.01 -6.42
C ASN A 3 -5.78 13.67 -6.48
N GLN A 4 -4.47 13.72 -6.30
CA GLN A 4 -3.56 12.59 -6.47
C GLN A 4 -3.44 11.85 -5.14
N PRO A 5 -3.84 10.57 -5.05
CA PRO A 5 -3.76 9.81 -3.82
C PRO A 5 -2.29 9.63 -3.41
N THR A 6 -2.02 9.72 -2.11
CA THR A 6 -0.70 9.45 -1.54
C THR A 6 -0.54 7.97 -1.20
N VAL A 7 0.71 7.51 -1.09
CA VAL A 7 1.03 6.12 -0.72
C VAL A 7 0.48 5.80 0.68
N SER A 8 0.60 6.74 1.62
CA SER A 8 0.02 6.64 2.96
C SER A 8 -1.50 6.46 2.94
N GLU A 9 -2.23 7.22 2.12
CA GLU A 9 -3.69 7.10 2.02
C GLU A 9 -4.11 5.73 1.47
N ILE A 10 -3.41 5.23 0.45
CA ILE A 10 -3.69 3.91 -0.12
C ILE A 10 -3.42 2.81 0.93
N PHE A 11 -2.36 2.95 1.71
CA PHE A 11 -2.04 2.01 2.78
C PHE A 11 -3.10 2.00 3.89
N LEU A 12 -3.51 3.19 4.36
CA LEU A 12 -4.59 3.32 5.34
C LEU A 12 -5.89 2.71 4.80
N ARG A 13 -6.18 2.91 3.51
CA ARG A 13 -7.34 2.31 2.86
C ARG A 13 -7.26 0.79 2.82
N ALA A 14 -6.08 0.23 2.53
CA ALA A 14 -5.83 -1.21 2.57
C ALA A 14 -6.10 -1.79 3.97
N LEU A 15 -5.63 -1.11 5.01
CA LEU A 15 -5.90 -1.45 6.41
C LEU A 15 -7.40 -1.42 6.76
N GLU A 16 -8.13 -0.40 6.31
CA GLU A 16 -9.57 -0.31 6.54
C GLU A 16 -10.32 -1.49 5.89
N ILE A 17 -9.99 -1.81 4.64
CA ILE A 17 -10.57 -2.96 3.94
C ILE A 17 -10.25 -4.24 4.71
N ARG A 18 -9.01 -4.40 5.19
CA ARG A 18 -8.61 -5.56 5.99
C ARG A 18 -9.34 -5.68 7.31
N LYS A 19 -9.50 -4.57 8.01
CA LYS A 19 -10.24 -4.51 9.27
C LYS A 19 -11.71 -4.86 9.08
N ASN A 20 -12.31 -4.42 7.98
CA ASN A 20 -13.70 -4.75 7.61
C ASN A 20 -13.85 -6.17 7.07
N ASN A 21 -12.80 -6.72 6.44
CA ASN A 21 -12.80 -8.04 5.85
C ASN A 21 -11.48 -8.81 6.16
N PRO A 22 -11.35 -9.38 7.38
CA PRO A 22 -10.13 -10.10 7.80
C PRO A 22 -9.88 -11.42 7.04
N ALA A 23 -10.83 -11.87 6.21
CA ALA A 23 -10.69 -13.08 5.39
C ALA A 23 -10.33 -12.81 3.92
N ILE A 24 -10.30 -11.54 3.45
CA ILE A 24 -9.95 -11.22 2.06
C ILE A 24 -8.51 -11.65 1.74
N SER A 25 -8.26 -12.17 0.55
CA SER A 25 -6.89 -12.50 0.16
C SER A 25 -6.09 -11.23 -0.14
N TYR A 26 -4.78 -11.24 0.10
CA TYR A 26 -3.87 -10.14 -0.27
C TYR A 26 -3.96 -9.80 -1.77
N SER A 27 -4.13 -10.81 -2.63
CA SER A 27 -4.35 -10.62 -4.06
C SER A 27 -5.66 -9.91 -4.38
N ASP A 28 -6.74 -10.18 -3.65
CA ASP A 28 -8.03 -9.54 -3.88
C ASP A 28 -8.07 -8.13 -3.26
N LEU A 29 -7.37 -7.92 -2.14
CA LEU A 29 -7.12 -6.59 -1.59
C LEU A 29 -6.39 -5.70 -2.60
N ALA A 30 -5.33 -6.20 -3.23
CA ALA A 30 -4.61 -5.47 -4.27
C ALA A 30 -5.52 -5.12 -5.46
N LYS A 31 -6.38 -6.05 -5.90
CA LYS A 31 -7.37 -5.78 -6.97
C LYS A 31 -8.40 -4.72 -6.55
N GLN A 32 -8.84 -4.74 -5.30
CA GLN A 32 -9.79 -3.76 -4.79
C GLN A 32 -9.16 -2.35 -4.78
N ILE A 33 -7.92 -2.23 -4.32
CA ILE A 33 -7.15 -0.98 -4.39
C ILE A 33 -7.02 -0.51 -5.85
N GLN A 34 -6.68 -1.40 -6.78
CA GLN A 34 -6.63 -1.06 -8.20
C GLN A 34 -7.98 -0.62 -8.76
N THR A 35 -9.09 -1.19 -8.27
CA THR A 35 -10.43 -0.80 -8.73
C THR A 35 -10.82 0.56 -8.17
N GLU A 36 -10.49 0.84 -6.90
CA GLU A 36 -10.80 2.12 -6.24
C GLU A 36 -9.92 3.27 -6.76
N PHE A 37 -8.61 3.05 -6.92
CA PHE A 37 -7.65 4.11 -7.26
C PHE A 37 -7.11 4.02 -8.69
N GLY A 38 -7.18 2.86 -9.35
CA GLY A 38 -6.53 2.61 -10.63
C GLY A 38 -7.09 3.39 -11.83
N SER A 39 -8.24 4.05 -11.65
CA SER A 39 -8.80 4.99 -12.63
C SER A 39 -8.22 6.41 -12.50
N GLY A 40 -7.48 6.69 -11.42
CA GLY A 40 -6.87 7.98 -11.11
C GLY A 40 -5.38 8.05 -11.45
N PRO A 41 -4.77 9.25 -11.32
CA PRO A 41 -3.33 9.41 -11.44
C PRO A 41 -2.60 8.62 -10.34
N VAL A 42 -1.49 7.97 -10.69
CA VAL A 42 -0.64 7.27 -9.71
C VAL A 42 -0.12 8.24 -8.65
N PRO A 43 0.25 7.79 -7.44
CA PRO A 43 0.82 8.64 -6.41
C PRO A 43 2.09 9.35 -6.86
N SER A 44 2.37 10.52 -6.27
CA SER A 44 3.63 11.21 -6.53
C SER A 44 4.77 10.54 -5.78
N GLN A 45 5.90 10.35 -6.44
CA GLN A 45 7.14 9.85 -5.83
C GLN A 45 7.60 10.74 -4.65
N ALA A 46 7.24 12.03 -4.65
CA ALA A 46 7.55 12.94 -3.55
C ALA A 46 6.88 12.54 -2.21
N TYR A 47 5.85 11.70 -2.26
CA TYR A 47 5.10 11.21 -1.09
C TYR A 47 5.11 9.68 -1.03
N LEU A 48 6.25 9.06 -1.38
CA LEU A 48 6.51 7.64 -1.21
C LEU A 48 6.82 7.33 0.27
N THR A 49 5.80 7.51 1.11
CA THR A 49 5.89 7.28 2.55
C THR A 49 4.72 6.42 2.98
N ILE A 50 4.89 5.65 4.03
CA ILE A 50 3.83 4.93 4.75
C ILE A 50 3.83 5.46 6.19
N PRO A 51 2.70 5.45 6.92
CA PRO A 51 2.71 5.83 8.32
C PRO A 51 3.72 5.00 9.10
N GLU A 52 4.33 5.58 10.13
CA GLU A 52 5.34 4.89 10.93
C GLU A 52 4.70 3.72 11.71
N TYR A 53 5.27 2.53 11.54
CA TYR A 53 4.88 1.30 12.25
C TYR A 53 6.01 0.72 13.11
N ASP A 54 7.01 1.55 13.45
CA ASP A 54 8.19 1.18 14.26
C ASP A 54 7.83 0.58 15.63
N ASN A 55 6.63 0.86 16.12
CA ASN A 55 6.10 0.30 17.36
C ASN A 55 5.59 -1.15 17.22
N ILE A 56 5.44 -1.65 16.00
CA ILE A 56 4.93 -2.99 15.69
C ILE A 56 5.99 -3.80 14.97
N VAL A 57 6.60 -3.25 13.91
CA VAL A 57 7.64 -3.92 13.10
C VAL A 57 8.79 -2.97 12.80
N PRO A 58 10.01 -3.46 12.58
CA PRO A 58 11.15 -2.65 12.14
C PRO A 58 10.85 -1.86 10.86
N GLU A 59 11.49 -0.70 10.71
CA GLU A 59 11.39 0.15 9.52
C GLU A 59 11.61 -0.61 8.22
N GLU A 60 12.60 -1.51 8.19
CA GLU A 60 12.91 -2.35 7.03
C GLU A 60 11.72 -3.24 6.60
N ASP A 61 10.89 -3.67 7.54
CA ASP A 61 9.78 -4.59 7.29
C ASP A 61 8.52 -3.84 6.85
N TRP A 62 8.10 -2.78 7.56
CA TRP A 62 6.92 -2.03 7.12
C TRP A 62 7.17 -1.24 5.85
N THR A 63 8.43 -0.87 5.54
CA THR A 63 8.80 -0.22 4.27
C THR A 63 9.16 -1.19 3.13
N ALA A 64 9.14 -2.51 3.37
CA ALA A 64 9.53 -3.52 2.38
C ALA A 64 8.77 -3.42 1.04
N GLY A 65 7.55 -2.89 1.05
CA GLY A 65 6.73 -2.65 -0.13
C GLY A 65 7.08 -1.39 -0.92
N LEU A 66 7.75 -0.39 -0.33
CA LEU A 66 8.02 0.90 -0.96
C LEU A 66 8.83 0.80 -2.27
N PRO A 67 9.85 -0.06 -2.41
CA PRO A 67 10.55 -0.23 -3.69
C PRO A 67 9.63 -0.71 -4.82
N VAL A 68 8.63 -1.55 -4.49
CA VAL A 68 7.64 -2.05 -5.45
C VAL A 68 6.64 -0.95 -5.81
N VAL A 69 6.21 -0.15 -4.82
CA VAL A 69 5.37 1.03 -5.07
C VAL A 69 6.08 2.03 -5.97
N LEU A 70 7.36 2.32 -5.70
CA LEU A 70 8.18 3.20 -6.51
C LEU A 70 8.26 2.73 -7.96
N ARG A 71 8.52 1.43 -8.16
CA ARG A 71 8.52 0.81 -9.50
C ARG A 71 7.19 1.02 -10.21
N GLY A 72 6.08 0.81 -9.51
CA GLY A 72 4.75 1.04 -10.06
C GLY A 72 4.49 2.50 -10.42
N ILE A 73 4.90 3.46 -9.57
CA ILE A 73 4.80 4.89 -9.87
C ILE A 73 5.61 5.25 -11.14
N GLN A 74 6.86 4.78 -11.23
CA GLN A 74 7.74 5.04 -12.37
C GLN A 74 7.18 4.45 -13.68
N ASN A 75 6.53 3.30 -13.60
CA ASN A 75 5.93 2.61 -14.76
C ASN A 75 4.47 3.01 -15.03
N ASN A 76 3.87 3.90 -14.22
CA ASN A 76 2.43 4.15 -14.20
C ASN A 76 1.58 2.86 -14.07
N ASP A 77 2.07 1.88 -13.31
CA ASP A 77 1.40 0.59 -13.09
C ASP A 77 0.81 0.50 -11.68
N TRP A 78 -0.52 0.58 -11.63
CA TRP A 78 -1.30 0.40 -10.41
C TRP A 78 -1.21 -1.01 -9.82
N LYS A 79 -0.88 -2.02 -10.61
CA LYS A 79 -0.68 -3.39 -10.11
C LYS A 79 0.50 -3.45 -9.16
N ASP A 80 1.62 -2.85 -9.56
CA ASP A 80 2.83 -2.78 -8.75
C ASP A 80 2.62 -1.89 -7.52
N ILE A 81 1.91 -0.76 -7.67
CA ILE A 81 1.56 0.10 -6.52
C ILE A 81 0.75 -0.68 -5.49
N ALA A 82 -0.33 -1.33 -5.92
CA ALA A 82 -1.18 -2.10 -5.02
C ALA A 82 -0.44 -3.30 -4.40
N LEU A 83 0.40 -3.98 -5.18
CA LEU A 83 1.23 -5.07 -4.68
C LEU A 83 2.19 -4.60 -3.59
N GLY A 84 2.89 -3.49 -3.80
CA GLY A 84 3.82 -2.94 -2.79
C GLY A 84 3.11 -2.59 -1.49
N ILE A 85 1.95 -1.93 -1.56
CA ILE A 85 1.12 -1.62 -0.39
C ILE A 85 0.78 -2.89 0.40
N VAL A 86 0.38 -3.94 -0.30
CA VAL A 86 -0.03 -5.21 0.30
C VAL A 86 1.16 -5.95 0.92
N ILE A 87 2.36 -5.89 0.32
CA ILE A 87 3.58 -6.45 0.91
C ILE A 87 3.88 -5.79 2.26
N SER A 88 3.88 -4.45 2.31
CA SER A 88 4.09 -3.71 3.56
C SER A 88 3.03 -4.06 4.61
N LEU A 89 1.77 -4.19 4.19
CA LEU A 89 0.68 -4.54 5.08
C LEU A 89 0.85 -5.95 5.65
N GLU A 90 1.23 -6.90 4.80
CA GLU A 90 1.49 -8.28 5.19
C GLU A 90 2.61 -8.37 6.24
N GLN A 91 3.69 -7.59 6.09
CA GLN A 91 4.74 -7.53 7.10
C GLN A 91 4.21 -7.02 8.44
N VAL A 92 3.41 -5.94 8.43
CA VAL A 92 2.80 -5.38 9.65
C VAL A 92 1.81 -6.36 10.29
N GLU A 93 1.03 -7.09 9.50
CA GLU A 93 0.02 -8.04 10.01
C GLU A 93 0.63 -9.35 10.53
N ASN A 94 1.66 -9.88 9.86
CA ASN A 94 2.26 -11.18 10.16
C ASN A 94 3.45 -11.11 11.13
N TYR A 95 3.87 -9.92 11.55
CA TYR A 95 5.00 -9.79 12.46
C TYR A 95 4.75 -10.48 13.80
N PRO A 96 5.71 -11.27 14.32
CA PRO A 96 5.56 -11.95 15.60
C PRO A 96 5.37 -10.92 16.72
N LYS A 97 4.26 -11.05 17.47
CA LYS A 97 3.94 -10.24 18.65
C LYS A 97 4.48 -10.85 19.94
#